data_AF-A0A656GDZ9-F1
#
_entry.id   AF-A0A656GDZ9-F1
#
_cell.length_a   1.000
_cell.length_b   1.000
_cell.length_c   1.000
_cell.angle_alpha   90.00
_cell.angle_beta   90.00
_cell.angle_gamma   90.00
#
_symmetry.space_group_name_H-M   'P 1'
#
loop_
_entity.id
_entity.type
_entity.pdbx_description
1 polymer ?
#
loop_
_entity_poly.entity_id
_entity_poly.type
_entity_poly.pdbx_seq_one_letter_code
_entity_poly.pdbx_strand_id
1 'polypeptide(L)'
;MPVLPDAEGWFLLEHLAMGSSDQVVLCRYSYDPLDRLVSSTPAGQADIQRFYQKNRLAAEIQGALRRTVFQHEDLLLAQQRRVDGVTEAMLLATDQ
;
A
#
# COMPACT_ATOMS: atom_id res chain seq x y z
N MET A 1 -35.95 18.55 34.16
CA MET A 1 -36.82 18.11 33.04
C MET A 1 -36.25 18.71 31.77
N PRO A 2 -35.55 17.97 30.90
CA PRO A 2 -35.07 18.54 29.65
C PRO A 2 -36.25 18.72 28.69
N VAL A 3 -36.31 19.88 28.04
CA VAL A 3 -37.32 20.23 27.05
C VAL A 3 -36.97 19.52 25.74
N LEU A 4 -37.88 18.71 25.21
CA LEU A 4 -37.71 18.02 23.93
C LEU A 4 -37.68 19.04 22.77
N PRO A 5 -36.81 18.87 21.77
CA PRO A 5 -36.74 19.79 20.63
C PRO A 5 -38.00 19.67 19.75
N ASP A 6 -38.34 20.78 19.09
CA ASP A 6 -39.41 20.85 18.10
C ASP A 6 -39.01 20.13 16.80
N ALA A 7 -39.99 19.90 15.91
CA ALA A 7 -39.82 19.07 14.71
C ALA A 7 -38.65 19.55 13.81
N GLU A 8 -38.36 20.85 13.77
CA GLU A 8 -37.24 21.45 13.04
C GLU A 8 -35.87 21.16 13.71
N GLY A 9 -35.84 21.09 15.05
CA GLY A 9 -34.65 20.70 15.81
C GLY A 9 -34.24 19.24 15.61
N TRP A 10 -35.17 18.34 15.28
CA TRP A 10 -34.88 16.96 14.89
C TRP A 10 -34.19 16.88 13.52
N PHE A 11 -34.63 17.67 12.54
CA PHE A 11 -34.03 17.70 11.20
C PHE A 11 -32.59 18.27 11.19
N LEU A 12 -32.28 19.23 12.07
CA LEU A 12 -30.92 19.78 12.25
C LEU A 12 -29.97 18.78 12.93
N LEU A 13 -30.46 17.97 13.87
CA LEU A 13 -29.70 16.87 14.48
C LEU A 13 -29.44 15.73 13.47
N GLU A 14 -30.41 15.41 12.61
CA GLU A 14 -30.23 14.43 11.52
C GLU A 14 -29.22 14.90 10.46
N HIS A 15 -29.25 16.18 10.06
CA HIS A 15 -28.27 16.74 9.12
C HIS A 15 -26.85 16.82 9.70
N LEU A 16 -26.69 17.12 10.99
CA LEU A 16 -25.39 17.14 11.66
C LEU A 16 -24.85 15.73 11.95
N ALA A 17 -25.70 14.71 12.05
CA ALA A 17 -25.29 13.32 12.16
C ALA A 17 -24.84 12.69 10.82
N MET A 18 -25.28 13.24 9.69
CA MET A 18 -24.91 12.76 8.33
C MET A 18 -23.67 13.44 7.73
N GLY A 19 -23.04 14.37 8.45
CA GLY A 19 -21.80 15.04 8.05
C GLY A 19 -20.52 14.42 8.60
N SER A 20 -20.59 13.39 9.46
CA SER A 20 -19.40 12.77 10.04
C SER A 20 -19.45 11.26 9.92
N SER A 21 -19.13 10.77 8.73
CA SER A 21 -18.31 9.57 8.70
C SER A 21 -16.87 10.06 8.68
N ASP A 22 -16.21 10.03 9.84
CA ASP A 22 -14.75 10.09 9.91
C ASP A 22 -14.22 8.80 9.23
N GLN A 23 -14.28 8.77 7.89
CA GLN A 23 -13.71 7.71 7.10
C GLN A 23 -12.19 7.85 7.16
N VAL A 24 -11.60 7.20 8.16
CA VAL A 24 -10.16 7.11 8.29
C VAL A 24 -9.62 6.27 7.13
N VAL A 25 -8.91 6.93 6.20
CA VAL A 25 -8.21 6.24 5.12
C VAL A 25 -7.03 5.46 5.72
N LEU A 26 -7.17 4.14 5.77
CA LEU A 26 -6.12 3.26 6.30
C LEU A 26 -4.96 3.07 5.31
N CYS A 27 -5.26 3.02 4.01
CA CYS A 27 -4.28 2.85 2.96
C CYS A 27 -4.84 3.33 1.62
N ARG A 28 -4.00 3.95 0.79
CA ARG A 28 -4.31 4.26 -0.61
C ARG A 28 -3.56 3.31 -1.53
N TYR A 29 -4.25 2.74 -2.51
CA TYR A 29 -3.67 1.86 -3.51
C TYR A 29 -3.65 2.55 -4.87
N SER A 30 -2.56 2.38 -5.62
CA SER A 30 -2.44 2.89 -6.99
C SER A 30 -2.09 1.74 -7.92
N TYR A 31 -2.76 1.70 -9.06
CA TYR A 31 -2.60 0.68 -10.09
C TYR A 31 -2.10 1.30 -11.39
N ASP A 32 -1.37 0.53 -12.18
CA ASP A 32 -1.04 0.92 -13.56
C ASP A 32 -2.11 0.45 -14.56
N PRO A 33 -2.02 0.82 -15.86
CA PRO A 33 -3.01 0.44 -16.87
C PRO A 33 -3.11 -1.08 -17.15
N LEU A 34 -2.17 -1.89 -16.64
CA LEU A 34 -2.24 -3.35 -16.72
C LEU A 34 -2.89 -3.96 -15.47
N ASP A 35 -3.55 -3.13 -14.65
CA ASP A 35 -4.19 -3.51 -13.40
C ASP A 35 -3.21 -4.08 -12.36
N ARG A 36 -1.95 -3.61 -12.37
CA ARG A 36 -0.94 -4.04 -11.39
C ARG A 36 -0.80 -3.01 -10.28
N LEU A 37 -0.75 -3.47 -9.04
CA LEU A 37 -0.55 -2.63 -7.87
C LEU A 37 0.87 -2.03 -7.87
N VAL A 38 1.01 -0.75 -8.19
CA VAL A 38 2.31 -0.06 -8.23
C VAL A 38 2.63 0.69 -6.94
N SER A 39 1.63 1.04 -6.14
CA SER A 39 1.87 1.71 -4.85
C SER A 39 0.83 1.39 -3.78
N SER A 40 1.29 1.30 -2.53
CA SER A 40 0.47 1.27 -1.33
C SER A 40 0.94 2.35 -0.36
N THR A 41 0.06 3.26 0.03
CA THR A 41 0.32 4.35 0.98
C THR A 41 -0.49 4.13 2.26
N PRO A 42 -0.01 3.28 3.18
CA PRO A 42 -0.61 3.08 4.49
C PRO A 42 -0.48 4.31 5.38
N ALA A 43 -1.50 4.60 6.18
CA ALA A 43 -1.46 5.70 7.14
C ALA A 43 -0.37 5.47 8.20
N GLY A 44 0.50 6.46 8.39
CA GLY A 44 1.55 6.43 9.42
C GLY A 44 2.73 5.49 9.13
N GLN A 45 2.85 4.97 7.91
CA GLN A 45 3.95 4.10 7.48
C GLN A 45 4.56 4.62 6.17
N ALA A 46 5.77 4.15 5.84
CA ALA A 46 6.40 4.50 4.57
C ALA A 46 5.63 3.88 3.39
N ASP A 47 5.54 4.64 2.30
CA ASP A 47 4.97 4.17 1.03
C ASP A 47 5.70 2.93 0.52
N ILE A 48 4.92 2.00 -0.02
CA ILE A 48 5.43 0.84 -0.73
C ILE A 48 5.30 1.12 -2.23
N GLN A 49 6.40 1.02 -2.96
CA GLN A 49 6.43 1.09 -4.41
C GLN A 49 6.82 -0.26 -5.00
N ARG A 50 6.16 -0.66 -6.08
CA ARG A 50 6.35 -1.94 -6.76
C ARG A 50 6.67 -1.71 -8.22
N PHE A 51 7.70 -2.40 -8.70
CA PHE A 51 8.16 -2.32 -10.08
C PHE A 51 8.14 -3.73 -10.69
N TYR A 52 7.57 -3.81 -11.88
CA TYR A 52 7.32 -5.09 -12.54
C TYR A 52 8.16 -5.22 -13.82
N GLN A 53 8.74 -6.39 -14.03
CA GLN A 53 9.30 -6.81 -15.32
C GLN A 53 8.34 -7.83 -15.93
N LYS A 54 7.75 -7.50 -17.10
CA LYS A 54 6.60 -8.24 -17.65
C LYS A 54 5.51 -8.32 -16.56
N ASN A 55 5.03 -9.50 -16.20
CA ASN A 55 4.01 -9.69 -15.15
C ASN A 55 4.61 -10.13 -13.79
N ARG A 56 5.93 -10.01 -13.60
CA ARG A 56 6.62 -10.43 -12.37
C ARG A 56 7.12 -9.21 -11.59
N LEU A 57 6.97 -9.24 -10.27
CA LEU A 57 7.51 -8.21 -9.38
C LEU A 57 9.04 -8.30 -9.38
N ALA A 58 9.71 -7.26 -9.88
CA ALA A 58 11.16 -7.18 -9.97
C ALA A 58 11.77 -6.42 -8.79
N ALA A 59 11.07 -5.39 -8.28
CA ALA A 59 11.54 -4.62 -7.14
C ALA A 59 10.39 -4.12 -6.25
N GLU A 60 10.65 -4.07 -4.95
CA GLU A 60 9.80 -3.42 -3.95
C GLU A 60 10.65 -2.47 -3.10
N ILE A 61 10.15 -1.27 -2.85
CA ILE A 61 10.79 -0.26 -2.01
C ILE A 61 9.80 0.18 -0.93
N GLN A 62 10.22 0.18 0.32
CA GLN A 62 9.47 0.67 1.46
C GLN A 62 10.40 1.44 2.40
N GLY A 63 10.37 2.77 2.36
CA GLY A 63 11.33 3.61 3.09
C GLY A 63 12.77 3.24 2.72
N ALA A 64 13.58 2.86 3.71
CA ALA A 64 14.97 2.44 3.49
C ALA A 64 15.13 0.97 3.08
N LEU A 65 14.06 0.17 3.17
CA LEU A 65 14.07 -1.22 2.74
C LEU A 65 13.84 -1.29 1.23
N ARG A 66 14.76 -1.97 0.53
CA ARG A 66 14.62 -2.32 -0.87
C ARG A 66 14.78 -3.82 -1.04
N ARG A 67 13.88 -4.46 -1.77
CA ARG A 67 13.97 -5.85 -2.22
C ARG A 67 14.02 -5.87 -3.73
N THR A 68 14.93 -6.62 -4.31
CA THR A 68 15.02 -6.82 -5.76
C THR A 68 15.21 -8.28 -6.07
N VAL A 69 14.54 -8.75 -7.10
CA VAL A 69 14.71 -10.11 -7.62
C VAL A 69 15.48 -10.01 -8.93
N PHE A 70 16.59 -10.73 -9.01
CA PHE A 70 17.36 -10.90 -10.23
C PHE A 70 16.81 -12.10 -10.98
N GLN A 71 16.44 -11.89 -12.24
CA GLN A 71 15.87 -12.92 -13.09
C GLN A 71 16.45 -12.86 -14.49
N HIS A 72 16.47 -14.01 -15.16
CA HIS A 72 16.74 -14.13 -16.59
C HIS A 72 15.59 -14.93 -17.21
N GLU A 73 14.82 -14.29 -18.10
CA GLU A 73 13.52 -14.79 -18.55
C GLU A 73 12.60 -15.16 -17.38
N ASP A 74 12.29 -16.45 -17.21
CA ASP A 74 11.45 -16.98 -16.14
C ASP A 74 12.27 -17.60 -14.99
N LEU A 75 13.60 -17.57 -15.08
CA LEU A 75 14.49 -18.11 -14.06
C LEU A 75 14.81 -17.05 -13.02
N LEU A 76 14.43 -17.28 -11.76
CA LEU A 76 14.81 -16.43 -10.64
C LEU A 76 16.19 -16.86 -10.14
N LEU A 77 17.16 -15.96 -10.23
CA LEU A 77 18.56 -16.25 -9.96
C LEU A 77 18.95 -15.89 -8.53
N ALA A 78 18.49 -14.73 -8.06
CA ALA A 78 18.84 -14.24 -6.74
C ALA A 78 17.79 -13.27 -6.21
N GLN A 79 17.74 -13.13 -4.90
CA GLN A 79 17.06 -12.05 -4.23
C GLN A 79 18.08 -11.20 -3.50
N GLN A 80 17.98 -9.89 -3.64
CA GLN A 80 18.75 -8.93 -2.87
C GLN A 80 17.83 -8.13 -1.97
N ARG A 81 18.25 -7.94 -0.73
CA ARG A 81 17.60 -7.10 0.26
C ARG A 81 18.60 -6.05 0.72
N ARG A 82 18.20 -4.78 0.69
CA ARG A 82 19.00 -3.68 1.22
C ARG A 82 18.20 -2.95 2.30
N VAL A 83 18.82 -2.71 3.45
CA VAL A 83 18.27 -1.96 4.58
C VAL A 83 19.35 -1.01 5.05
N ASP A 84 19.08 0.29 5.10
CA ASP A 84 20.00 1.31 5.64
C ASP A 84 21.44 1.21 5.11
N GLY A 85 21.58 0.86 3.83
CA GLY A 85 22.88 0.70 3.16
C GLY A 85 23.50 -0.70 3.26
N VAL A 86 23.07 -1.54 4.21
CA VAL A 86 23.49 -2.94 4.31
C VAL A 86 22.78 -3.76 3.26
N THR A 87 23.54 -4.56 2.50
CA THR A 87 23.02 -5.36 1.39
C THR A 87 23.25 -6.84 1.65
N GLU A 88 22.17 -7.61 1.63
CA GLU A 88 22.15 -9.06 1.68
C GLU A 88 21.73 -9.59 0.31
N ALA A 89 22.42 -10.61 -0.19
CA ALA A 89 22.05 -11.29 -1.42
C ALA A 89 21.96 -12.79 -1.16
N MET A 90 20.86 -13.39 -1.57
CA MET A 90 20.62 -14.82 -1.51
C MET A 90 20.49 -15.36 -2.93
N LEU A 91 21.40 -16.25 -3.30
CA LEU A 91 21.27 -17.00 -4.54
C LEU A 91 20.08 -17.96 -4.39
N LEU A 92 19.15 -17.90 -5.33
CA LEU A 92 18.05 -18.84 -5.42
C LEU A 92 18.61 -20.00 -6.23
N ALA A 93 18.99 -21.10 -5.56
CA ALA A 93 19.57 -22.25 -6.24
C ALA A 93 18.58 -22.79 -7.27
N THR A 94 18.78 -22.43 -8.53
CA THR A 94 18.09 -23.02 -9.67
C THR A 94 19.05 -23.96 -10.36
N ASP A 95 19.05 -25.22 -9.93
CA ASP A 95 19.58 -26.31 -10.72
C ASP A 95 18.53 -26.57 -11.82
N GLN A 96 18.87 -26.28 -13.07
CA GLN A 96 18.05 -26.59 -14.24
C GLN A 96 18.76 -27.64 -15.09
#